data_AF-A0A662HXH5-F1
#
_entry.id   AF-A0A662HXH5-F1
#
_cell.length_a   1.000
_cell.length_b   1.000
_cell.length_c   1.000
_cell.angle_alpha   90.00
_cell.angle_beta   90.00
_cell.angle_gamma   90.00
#
_symmetry.space_group_name_H-M   'P 1'
#
loop_
_entity.id
_entity.type
_entity.pdbx_description
1 polymer ?
#
loop_
_entity_poly.entity_id
_entity_poly.type
_entity_poly.pdbx_seq_one_letter_code
_entity_poly.pdbx_strand_id
1 'polypeptide(L)'
;MRYLLIKLGLVKPYPPSILPKHLLERTFIVELKRKGLKVSAIEIPGFNEERNEKYRTLHEKYVTKNLREKLSFLNEIIDDCRERIQQALNFIVKGYDLVFVYLPLPDIAHHLLYRNLREIVELRKIYGSLWKMISPLISHAENYTILLVSDHGFGIKNQYHSKWGFWSLNIRPPFMPSKITDFKKLILEIVAT
;
A
#
# COMPACT_ATOMS: atom_id res chain seq x y z
N MET A 1 -1.74 -32.22 0.12
CA MET A 1 -1.07 -32.00 1.42
C MET A 1 -1.32 -30.62 2.02
N ARG A 2 -0.93 -29.50 1.38
CA ARG A 2 -1.12 -28.12 1.91
C ARG A 2 -2.58 -27.78 2.29
N TYR A 3 -3.55 -28.14 1.45
CA TYR A 3 -4.98 -27.90 1.75
C TYR A 3 -5.44 -28.58 3.05
N LEU A 4 -4.96 -29.80 3.32
CA LEU A 4 -5.27 -30.53 4.55
C LEU A 4 -4.65 -29.83 5.76
N LEU A 5 -3.41 -29.37 5.64
CA LEU A 5 -2.71 -28.62 6.69
C LEU A 5 -3.41 -27.28 7.00
N ILE A 6 -3.93 -26.59 5.99
CA ILE A 6 -4.73 -25.36 6.17
C ILE A 6 -6.03 -25.69 6.92
N LYS A 7 -6.75 -26.75 6.51
CA LYS A 7 -7.98 -27.18 7.19
C LYS A 7 -7.76 -27.57 8.65
N LEU A 8 -6.62 -28.16 8.96
CA LEU A 8 -6.23 -28.55 10.32
C LEU A 8 -5.66 -27.37 11.13
N GLY A 9 -5.61 -26.16 10.57
CA GLY A 9 -5.05 -24.98 11.25
C GLY A 9 -3.53 -25.02 11.45
N LEU A 10 -2.83 -25.99 10.83
CA LEU A 10 -1.39 -26.21 11.00
C LEU A 10 -0.54 -25.25 10.18
N VAL A 11 -1.12 -24.65 9.13
CA VAL A 11 -0.45 -23.62 8.32
C VAL A 11 -1.42 -22.51 7.94
N LYS A 12 -0.92 -21.27 7.89
CA LYS A 12 -1.70 -20.13 7.40
C LYS A 12 -2.02 -20.33 5.90
N PRO A 13 -3.26 -20.09 5.45
CA PRO A 13 -3.61 -20.20 4.03
C PRO A 13 -2.80 -19.22 3.17
N TYR A 14 -2.62 -18.01 3.67
CA TYR A 14 -1.89 -16.91 3.05
C TYR A 14 -0.82 -16.45 4.05
N PRO A 15 0.34 -17.13 4.12
CA PRO A 15 1.43 -16.69 4.99
C PRO A 15 1.94 -15.33 4.49
N PRO A 16 2.32 -14.42 5.39
CA PRO A 16 2.86 -13.12 4.98
C PRO A 16 4.21 -13.29 4.30
N SER A 17 4.48 -12.45 3.29
CA SER A 17 5.75 -12.41 2.57
C SER A 17 6.68 -11.41 3.23
N ILE A 18 7.33 -11.82 4.32
CA ILE A 18 8.24 -10.96 5.10
C ILE A 18 9.68 -11.34 4.79
N LEU A 19 10.54 -10.31 4.61
CA LEU A 19 11.96 -10.49 4.38
C LEU A 19 12.62 -11.25 5.54
N PRO A 20 13.67 -12.04 5.28
CA PRO A 20 14.46 -12.64 6.34
C PRO A 20 15.11 -11.56 7.21
N LYS A 21 15.35 -11.88 8.50
CA LYS A 21 15.83 -10.94 9.52
C LYS A 21 17.01 -10.07 9.07
N HIS A 22 18.02 -10.68 8.46
CA HIS A 22 19.22 -9.96 8.00
C HIS A 22 18.93 -8.93 6.89
N LEU A 23 17.86 -9.09 6.10
CA LEU A 23 17.42 -8.10 5.12
C LEU A 23 16.53 -7.02 5.75
N LEU A 24 15.64 -7.41 6.70
CA LEU A 24 14.85 -6.44 7.46
C LEU A 24 15.74 -5.41 8.16
N GLU A 25 16.84 -5.87 8.74
CA GLU A 25 17.83 -5.02 9.43
C GLU A 25 18.52 -3.98 8.54
N ARG A 26 18.40 -4.11 7.22
CA ARG A 26 18.97 -3.19 6.21
C ARG A 26 17.96 -2.20 5.64
N THR A 27 16.69 -2.33 6.02
CA THR A 27 15.63 -1.41 5.60
C THR A 27 15.80 -0.03 6.25
N PHE A 28 15.36 1.02 5.55
CA PHE A 28 15.40 2.38 6.11
C PHE A 28 14.51 2.51 7.36
N ILE A 29 13.46 1.69 7.48
CA ILE A 29 12.58 1.64 8.65
C ILE A 29 13.38 1.27 9.91
N VAL A 30 14.19 0.20 9.84
CA VAL A 30 15.04 -0.22 10.96
C VAL A 30 16.18 0.76 11.19
N GLU A 31 16.76 1.30 10.12
CA GLU A 31 17.81 2.32 10.20
C GLU A 31 17.36 3.55 10.99
N LEU A 32 16.16 4.09 10.70
CA LEU A 32 15.59 5.24 11.40
C LEU A 32 15.25 4.91 12.87
N LYS A 33 14.70 3.72 13.15
CA LYS A 33 14.46 3.27 14.54
C LYS A 33 15.76 3.20 15.35
N ARG A 34 16.86 2.73 14.75
CA ARG A 34 18.19 2.69 15.39
C ARG A 34 18.75 4.08 15.70
N LYS A 35 18.33 5.11 14.95
CA LYS A 35 18.64 6.52 15.24
C LYS A 35 17.77 7.11 16.35
N GLY A 36 16.91 6.32 17.00
CA GLY A 36 16.04 6.76 18.10
C GLY A 36 14.69 7.34 17.65
N LEU A 37 14.39 7.30 16.35
CA LEU A 37 13.15 7.87 15.81
C LEU A 37 11.94 6.94 16.04
N LYS A 38 10.80 7.54 16.31
CA LYS A 38 9.48 6.89 16.40
C LYS A 38 8.94 6.62 15.00
N VAL A 39 9.17 5.40 14.53
CA VAL A 39 8.75 4.97 13.19
C VAL A 39 7.60 3.96 13.27
N SER A 40 6.53 4.22 12.53
CA SER A 40 5.44 3.27 12.29
C SER A 40 5.43 2.81 10.83
N ALA A 41 5.19 1.52 10.64
CA ALA A 41 5.02 0.89 9.35
C ALA A 41 3.71 0.11 9.39
N ILE A 42 2.82 0.31 8.41
CA ILE A 42 1.49 -0.29 8.38
C ILE A 42 1.36 -1.11 7.10
N GLU A 43 1.35 -2.42 7.26
CA GLU A 43 1.16 -3.42 6.20
C GLU A 43 2.13 -3.25 5.01
N ILE A 44 3.40 -2.90 5.30
CA ILE A 44 4.41 -2.67 4.27
C ILE A 44 4.86 -4.01 3.67
N PRO A 45 4.76 -4.18 2.33
CA PRO A 45 5.21 -5.39 1.65
C PRO A 45 6.66 -5.76 1.96
N GLY A 46 6.93 -7.03 2.21
CA GLY A 46 8.27 -7.48 2.59
C GLY A 46 8.72 -7.10 4.01
N PHE A 47 7.97 -6.29 4.76
CA PHE A 47 8.37 -5.82 6.08
C PHE A 47 7.47 -6.32 7.21
N ASN A 48 6.19 -5.96 7.17
CA ASN A 48 5.23 -6.31 8.23
C ASN A 48 3.80 -6.54 7.70
N GLU A 49 3.65 -6.88 6.43
CA GLU A 49 2.35 -7.22 5.86
C GLU A 49 1.76 -8.50 6.47
N GLU A 50 0.46 -8.52 6.71
CA GLU A 50 -0.29 -9.71 7.12
C GLU A 50 -1.42 -10.04 6.14
N ARG A 51 -2.10 -9.01 5.61
CA ARG A 51 -3.30 -9.17 4.78
C ARG A 51 -3.04 -9.10 3.29
N ASN A 52 -1.98 -8.42 2.87
CA ASN A 52 -1.70 -8.20 1.45
C ASN A 52 -1.57 -9.51 0.64
N GLU A 53 -0.94 -10.55 1.19
CA GLU A 53 -0.80 -11.86 0.51
C GLU A 53 -2.14 -12.55 0.26
N LYS A 54 -3.10 -12.39 1.19
CA LYS A 54 -4.49 -12.84 0.98
C LYS A 54 -5.06 -12.14 -0.25
N TYR A 55 -4.92 -10.83 -0.35
CA TYR A 55 -5.48 -10.07 -1.46
C TYR A 55 -4.78 -10.37 -2.80
N ARG A 56 -3.45 -10.44 -2.81
CA ARG A 56 -2.65 -10.85 -3.97
C ARG A 56 -3.00 -12.26 -4.44
N THR A 57 -3.29 -13.20 -3.54
CA THR A 57 -3.67 -14.55 -3.96
C THR A 57 -5.12 -14.62 -4.42
N LEU A 58 -6.02 -13.89 -3.77
CA LEU A 58 -7.45 -14.00 -4.05
C LEU A 58 -7.89 -13.24 -5.31
N HIS A 59 -7.24 -12.13 -5.67
CA HIS A 59 -7.71 -11.28 -6.77
C HIS A 59 -7.89 -12.06 -8.08
N GLU A 60 -6.97 -12.98 -8.42
CA GLU A 60 -7.05 -13.81 -9.63
C GLU A 60 -8.39 -14.57 -9.73
N LYS A 61 -8.93 -15.03 -8.59
CA LYS A 61 -10.22 -15.74 -8.52
C LYS A 61 -11.42 -14.82 -8.77
N TYR A 62 -11.25 -13.51 -8.59
CA TYR A 62 -12.29 -12.51 -8.81
C TYR A 62 -12.23 -11.85 -10.19
N VAL A 63 -11.11 -11.97 -10.91
CA VAL A 63 -10.91 -11.37 -12.25
C VAL A 63 -12.05 -11.73 -13.21
N THR A 64 -12.49 -13.00 -13.20
CA THR A 64 -13.55 -13.52 -14.09
C THR A 64 -14.96 -13.47 -13.52
N LYS A 65 -15.13 -13.03 -12.26
CA LYS A 65 -16.43 -12.97 -11.59
C LYS A 65 -17.30 -11.83 -12.11
N ASN A 66 -18.58 -11.85 -11.75
CA ASN A 66 -19.48 -10.74 -12.09
C ASN A 66 -19.14 -9.47 -11.27
N LEU A 67 -19.65 -8.33 -11.72
CA LEU A 67 -19.35 -7.03 -11.09
C LEU A 67 -19.71 -6.99 -9.60
N ARG A 68 -20.84 -7.60 -9.19
CA ARG A 68 -21.28 -7.61 -7.79
C ARG A 68 -20.28 -8.35 -6.90
N GLU A 69 -19.82 -9.52 -7.32
CA GLU A 69 -18.80 -10.29 -6.59
C GLU A 69 -17.47 -9.53 -6.50
N LYS A 70 -17.03 -8.89 -7.60
CA LYS A 70 -15.82 -8.06 -7.62
C LYS A 70 -15.92 -6.91 -6.62
N LEU A 71 -17.05 -6.18 -6.63
CA LEU A 71 -17.27 -5.06 -5.71
C LEU A 71 -17.36 -5.50 -4.26
N SER A 72 -17.96 -6.66 -3.98
CA SER A 72 -17.99 -7.23 -2.63
C SER A 72 -16.58 -7.50 -2.08
N PHE A 73 -15.68 -8.03 -2.92
CA PHE A 73 -14.29 -8.26 -2.54
C PHE A 73 -13.51 -6.95 -2.38
N LEU A 74 -13.73 -5.98 -3.26
CA LEU A 74 -13.12 -4.66 -3.17
C LEU A 74 -13.58 -3.88 -1.93
N ASN A 75 -14.83 -4.07 -1.48
CA ASN A 75 -15.31 -3.46 -0.24
C ASN A 75 -14.54 -3.97 0.99
N GLU A 76 -14.19 -5.27 1.04
CA GLU A 76 -13.34 -5.80 2.11
C GLU A 76 -11.98 -5.08 2.16
N ILE A 77 -11.39 -4.85 0.99
CA ILE A 77 -10.09 -4.14 0.88
C ILE A 77 -10.25 -2.66 1.22
N ILE A 78 -11.38 -2.04 0.86
CA ILE A 78 -11.69 -0.65 1.23
C ILE A 78 -11.75 -0.51 2.75
N ASP A 79 -12.43 -1.43 3.45
CA ASP A 79 -12.52 -1.40 4.90
C ASP A 79 -11.15 -1.60 5.56
N ASP A 80 -10.32 -2.51 5.03
CA ASP A 80 -8.93 -2.65 5.47
C ASP A 80 -8.11 -1.38 5.23
N CYS A 81 -8.25 -0.72 4.07
CA CYS A 81 -7.59 0.57 3.82
C CYS A 81 -8.05 1.67 4.79
N ARG A 82 -9.34 1.69 5.19
CA ARG A 82 -9.84 2.63 6.21
C ARG A 82 -9.16 2.38 7.56
N GLU A 83 -9.05 1.12 7.97
CA GLU A 83 -8.36 0.75 9.21
C GLU A 83 -6.90 1.20 9.20
N ARG A 84 -6.18 0.94 8.10
CA ARG A 84 -4.78 1.37 7.93
C ARG A 84 -4.60 2.88 8.01
N ILE A 85 -5.48 3.63 7.34
CA ILE A 85 -5.46 5.11 7.36
C ILE A 85 -5.79 5.64 8.75
N GLN A 86 -6.74 5.05 9.46
CA GLN A 86 -7.05 5.44 10.84
C GLN A 86 -5.87 5.16 11.78
N GLN A 87 -5.16 4.04 11.62
CA GLN A 87 -3.94 3.77 12.36
C GLN A 87 -2.85 4.81 12.05
N ALA A 88 -2.69 5.17 10.78
CA ALA A 88 -1.75 6.21 10.35
C ALA A 88 -2.03 7.54 11.06
N LEU A 89 -3.30 7.98 11.05
CA LEU A 89 -3.75 9.19 11.74
C LEU A 89 -3.42 9.15 13.23
N ASN A 90 -3.65 8.02 13.89
CA ASN A 90 -3.31 7.85 15.31
C ASN A 90 -1.81 8.00 15.58
N PHE A 91 -0.93 7.54 14.68
CA PHE A 91 0.51 7.73 14.82
C PHE A 91 0.93 9.18 14.56
N ILE A 92 0.31 9.84 13.58
CA ILE A 92 0.53 11.26 13.29
C ILE A 92 0.19 12.12 14.52
N VAL A 93 -0.98 11.90 15.13
CA VAL A 93 -1.44 12.61 16.34
C VAL A 93 -0.51 12.36 17.54
N LYS A 94 0.12 11.19 17.61
CA LYS A 94 1.11 10.84 18.64
C LYS A 94 2.52 11.41 18.38
N GLY A 95 2.72 12.14 17.28
CA GLY A 95 4.00 12.74 16.94
C GLY A 95 5.07 11.71 16.58
N TYR A 96 4.73 10.74 15.72
CA TYR A 96 5.73 9.82 15.16
C TYR A 96 6.54 10.50 14.06
N ASP A 97 7.86 10.34 14.05
CA ASP A 97 8.75 10.97 13.08
C ASP A 97 8.56 10.43 11.65
N LEU A 98 8.10 9.18 11.52
CA LEU A 98 7.75 8.58 10.23
C LEU A 98 6.52 7.67 10.37
N VAL A 99 5.56 7.87 9.48
CA VAL A 99 4.40 7.00 9.30
C VAL A 99 4.38 6.49 7.86
N PHE A 100 4.68 5.21 7.67
CA PHE A 100 4.73 4.58 6.35
C PHE A 100 3.59 3.57 6.19
N VAL A 101 2.69 3.80 5.23
CA VAL A 101 1.47 3.01 5.04
C VAL A 101 1.40 2.53 3.60
N TYR A 102 1.05 1.26 3.41
CA TYR A 102 0.77 0.68 2.10
C TYR A 102 -0.73 0.42 1.93
N LEU A 103 -1.27 0.78 0.77
CA LEU A 103 -2.67 0.57 0.40
C LEU A 103 -2.73 -0.27 -0.89
N PRO A 104 -3.19 -1.54 -0.84
CA PRO A 104 -3.22 -2.43 -2.01
C PRO A 104 -4.37 -2.12 -2.99
N LEU A 105 -5.32 -1.29 -2.57
CA LEU A 105 -6.59 -1.07 -3.27
C LEU A 105 -6.42 -0.63 -4.75
N PRO A 106 -5.55 0.34 -5.12
CA PRO A 106 -5.45 0.78 -6.51
C PRO A 106 -5.06 -0.34 -7.48
N ASP A 107 -4.03 -1.13 -7.13
CA ASP A 107 -3.55 -2.22 -7.97
C ASP A 107 -4.62 -3.31 -8.15
N ILE A 108 -5.22 -3.75 -7.04
CA ILE A 108 -6.24 -4.80 -7.08
C ILE A 108 -7.50 -4.32 -7.80
N ALA A 109 -7.93 -3.09 -7.59
CA ALA A 109 -9.06 -2.51 -8.33
C ALA A 109 -8.76 -2.47 -9.83
N HIS A 110 -7.53 -2.11 -10.22
CA HIS A 110 -7.10 -2.14 -11.61
C HIS A 110 -7.07 -3.55 -12.21
N HIS A 111 -6.76 -4.58 -11.44
CA HIS A 111 -6.86 -5.98 -11.87
C HIS A 111 -8.30 -6.50 -11.98
N LEU A 112 -9.28 -5.83 -11.37
CA LEU A 112 -10.66 -6.31 -11.36
C LEU A 112 -11.62 -5.50 -12.23
N LEU A 113 -11.37 -4.20 -12.42
CA LEU A 113 -12.35 -3.25 -12.96
C LEU A 113 -11.88 -2.51 -14.23
N TYR A 114 -11.45 -3.26 -15.26
CA TYR A 114 -10.89 -2.68 -16.48
C TYR A 114 -11.58 -3.11 -17.78
N ARG A 115 -12.52 -4.07 -17.75
CA ARG A 115 -12.96 -4.77 -18.97
C ARG A 115 -14.00 -4.02 -19.79
N ASN A 116 -14.82 -3.20 -19.16
CA ASN A 116 -15.92 -2.49 -19.81
C ASN A 116 -16.20 -1.15 -19.12
N LEU A 117 -17.03 -0.32 -19.75
CA LEU A 117 -17.35 1.03 -19.25
C LEU A 117 -17.94 1.03 -17.83
N ARG A 118 -18.77 0.04 -17.48
CA ARG A 118 -19.35 -0.04 -16.12
C ARG A 118 -18.25 -0.28 -15.08
N GLU A 119 -17.35 -1.22 -15.36
CA GLU A 119 -16.18 -1.48 -14.51
C GLU A 119 -15.28 -0.24 -14.39
N ILE A 120 -14.99 0.45 -15.49
CA ILE A 120 -14.18 1.68 -15.48
C ILE A 120 -14.83 2.80 -14.63
N VAL A 121 -16.16 2.92 -14.66
CA VAL A 121 -16.90 3.85 -13.80
C VAL A 121 -16.75 3.48 -12.34
N GLU A 122 -16.87 2.21 -11.98
CA GLU A 122 -16.64 1.74 -10.61
C GLU A 122 -15.20 1.97 -10.14
N LEU A 123 -14.21 1.73 -11.02
CA LEU A 123 -12.81 2.03 -10.72
C LEU A 123 -12.62 3.51 -10.36
N ARG A 124 -13.22 4.44 -11.12
CA ARG A 124 -13.18 5.88 -10.80
C ARG A 124 -13.83 6.19 -9.45
N LYS A 125 -14.95 5.54 -9.12
CA LYS A 125 -15.59 5.69 -7.80
C LYS A 125 -14.66 5.21 -6.68
N ILE A 126 -13.91 4.13 -6.89
CA ILE A 126 -12.92 3.65 -5.93
C ILE A 126 -11.82 4.69 -5.69
N TYR A 127 -11.29 5.31 -6.74
CA TYR A 127 -10.34 6.41 -6.58
C TYR A 127 -10.94 7.60 -5.82
N GLY A 128 -12.21 7.94 -6.08
CA GLY A 128 -12.94 8.94 -5.31
C GLY A 128 -13.09 8.57 -3.82
N SER A 129 -13.37 7.30 -3.52
CA SER A 129 -13.40 6.79 -2.14
C SER A 129 -12.02 6.83 -1.48
N LEU A 130 -10.96 6.44 -2.20
CA LEU A 130 -9.58 6.52 -1.73
C LEU A 130 -9.19 7.95 -1.37
N TRP A 131 -9.52 8.91 -2.23
CA TRP A 131 -9.30 10.32 -1.95
C TRP A 131 -10.03 10.77 -0.68
N LYS A 132 -11.31 10.44 -0.54
CA LYS A 132 -12.09 10.76 0.67
C LYS A 132 -11.51 10.14 1.95
N MET A 133 -10.87 8.99 1.86
CA MET A 133 -10.20 8.37 3.00
C MET A 133 -8.88 9.07 3.36
N ILE A 134 -8.10 9.49 2.36
CA ILE A 134 -6.77 10.09 2.56
C ILE A 134 -6.87 11.59 2.87
N SER A 135 -7.87 12.31 2.36
CA SER A 135 -7.94 13.77 2.51
C SER A 135 -7.92 14.24 3.98
N PRO A 136 -8.62 13.59 4.95
CA PRO A 136 -8.53 13.99 6.35
C PRO A 136 -7.14 13.74 6.94
N LEU A 137 -6.45 12.67 6.52
CA LEU A 137 -5.08 12.37 6.95
C LEU A 137 -4.12 13.49 6.53
N ILE A 138 -4.24 13.96 5.27
CA ILE A 138 -3.44 15.07 4.74
C ILE A 138 -3.68 16.35 5.55
N SER A 139 -4.95 16.66 5.87
CA SER A 139 -5.29 17.84 6.68
C SER A 139 -4.74 17.81 8.10
N HIS A 140 -4.51 16.62 8.69
CA HIS A 140 -3.89 16.51 10.03
C HIS A 140 -2.36 16.42 9.97
N ALA A 141 -1.79 16.35 8.77
CA ALA A 141 -0.38 16.16 8.52
C ALA A 141 0.31 17.46 8.05
N GLU A 142 -0.19 18.63 8.47
CA GLU A 142 0.33 19.94 8.03
C GLU A 142 1.82 20.13 8.36
N ASN A 143 2.29 19.56 9.47
CA ASN A 143 3.70 19.60 9.88
C ASN A 143 4.53 18.42 9.34
N TYR A 144 3.98 17.62 8.43
CA TYR A 144 4.67 16.48 7.84
C TYR A 144 5.04 16.75 6.38
N THR A 145 6.16 16.16 5.98
CA THR A 145 6.41 15.92 4.56
C THR A 145 5.59 14.71 4.11
N ILE A 146 4.75 14.91 3.10
CA ILE A 146 3.84 13.89 2.56
C ILE A 146 4.39 13.41 1.22
N LEU A 147 4.84 12.16 1.21
CA LEU A 147 5.32 11.45 0.03
C LEU A 147 4.30 10.37 -0.36
N LEU A 148 3.70 10.50 -1.54
CA LEU A 148 2.87 9.48 -2.16
C LEU A 148 3.69 8.77 -3.23
N VAL A 149 3.71 7.43 -3.23
CA VAL A 149 4.43 6.61 -4.21
C VAL A 149 3.58 5.45 -4.67
N SER A 150 3.60 5.20 -5.97
CA SER A 150 3.15 3.98 -6.63
C SER A 150 4.36 3.39 -7.34
N ASP A 151 4.70 2.14 -7.05
CA ASP A 151 5.85 1.42 -7.61
C ASP A 151 5.68 1.11 -9.10
N HIS A 152 4.44 0.99 -9.54
CA HIS A 152 4.07 0.90 -10.95
C HIS A 152 2.77 1.69 -11.23
N GLY A 153 2.42 1.80 -12.51
CA GLY A 153 1.11 2.25 -12.95
C GLY A 153 0.36 1.11 -13.65
N PHE A 154 -0.80 1.41 -14.22
CA PHE A 154 -1.59 0.41 -14.95
C PHE A 154 -2.03 0.97 -16.30
N GLY A 155 -1.61 0.31 -17.38
CA GLY A 155 -2.00 0.68 -18.73
C GLY A 155 -3.34 0.07 -19.09
N ILE A 156 -4.44 0.82 -18.99
CA ILE A 156 -5.80 0.33 -19.31
C ILE A 156 -5.87 -0.25 -20.73
N LYS A 157 -5.20 0.37 -21.71
CA LYS A 157 -5.15 -0.12 -23.10
C LYS A 157 -4.50 -1.49 -23.23
N ASN A 158 -3.44 -1.74 -22.47
CA ASN A 158 -2.64 -2.96 -22.54
C ASN A 158 -3.04 -3.98 -21.45
N GLN A 159 -3.96 -3.59 -20.55
CA GLN A 159 -4.46 -4.39 -19.43
C GLN A 159 -3.35 -4.99 -18.56
N TYR A 160 -2.25 -4.24 -18.41
CA TYR A 160 -1.03 -4.69 -17.74
C TYR A 160 -0.33 -3.53 -17.03
N HIS A 161 0.56 -3.85 -16.09
CA HIS A 161 1.37 -2.86 -15.39
C HIS A 161 2.22 -2.03 -16.35
N SER A 162 2.27 -0.71 -16.13
CA SER A 162 3.24 0.15 -16.82
C SER A 162 4.59 0.08 -16.13
N LYS A 163 5.67 0.25 -16.90
CA LYS A 163 7.04 0.40 -16.37
C LYS A 163 7.25 1.72 -15.60
N TRP A 164 6.26 2.59 -15.61
CA TRP A 164 6.28 3.91 -14.99
C TRP A 164 5.43 3.87 -13.73
N GLY A 165 6.06 4.17 -12.58
CA GLY A 165 5.38 4.46 -11.32
C GLY A 165 4.86 5.90 -11.26
N PHE A 166 4.31 6.27 -10.11
CA PHE A 166 3.86 7.63 -9.80
C PHE A 166 4.48 8.06 -8.48
N TRP A 167 4.83 9.33 -8.34
CA TRP A 167 5.11 9.89 -7.04
C TRP A 167 4.73 11.36 -6.94
N SER A 168 4.48 11.82 -5.72
CA SER A 168 4.18 13.21 -5.40
C SER A 168 4.74 13.55 -4.02
N LEU A 169 5.22 14.78 -3.87
CA LEU A 169 5.79 15.31 -2.64
C LEU A 169 5.26 16.73 -2.40
N ASN A 170 4.88 17.05 -1.16
CA ASN A 170 4.35 18.38 -0.81
C ASN A 170 5.44 19.44 -0.57
N ILE A 171 6.71 19.07 -0.66
CA ILE A 171 7.87 19.98 -0.61
C ILE A 171 8.71 19.84 -1.88
N ARG A 172 9.62 20.79 -2.11
CA ARG A 172 10.64 20.62 -3.14
C ARG A 172 11.58 19.48 -2.72
N PRO A 173 11.75 18.42 -3.53
CA PRO A 173 12.63 17.33 -3.14
C PRO A 173 14.09 17.79 -3.18
N PRO A 174 14.96 17.27 -2.29
CA PRO A 174 16.39 17.55 -2.31
C PRO A 174 17.05 17.09 -3.63
N PHE A 175 16.52 16.04 -4.25
CA PHE A 175 16.86 15.60 -5.60
C PHE A 175 15.66 14.89 -6.25
N MET A 176 15.63 14.84 -7.58
CA MET A 176 14.54 14.16 -8.29
C MET A 176 14.74 12.63 -8.30
N PRO A 177 13.87 11.82 -7.65
CA PRO A 177 13.96 10.38 -7.73
C PRO A 177 13.60 9.89 -9.15
N SER A 178 14.41 8.98 -9.67
CA SER A 178 14.27 8.41 -11.02
C SER A 178 13.91 6.92 -11.00
N LYS A 179 14.24 6.22 -9.91
CA LYS A 179 14.04 4.79 -9.71
C LYS A 179 13.43 4.53 -8.34
N ILE A 180 12.75 3.40 -8.19
CA ILE A 180 12.13 3.01 -6.90
C ILE A 180 13.15 2.92 -5.75
N THR A 181 14.40 2.57 -6.07
CA THR A 181 15.51 2.48 -5.11
C THR A 181 15.95 3.84 -4.57
N ASP A 182 15.64 4.93 -5.27
CA ASP A 182 16.04 6.28 -4.88
C ASP A 182 15.24 6.78 -3.68
N PHE A 183 14.02 6.27 -3.48
CA PHE A 183 13.14 6.68 -2.37
C PHE A 183 13.72 6.38 -1.00
N LYS A 184 14.55 5.34 -0.84
CA LYS A 184 15.27 5.11 0.42
C LYS A 184 16.11 6.34 0.76
N LYS A 185 16.94 6.81 -0.18
CA LYS A 185 17.82 7.96 0.03
C LYS A 185 17.00 9.23 0.26
N LEU A 186 15.96 9.44 -0.54
CA LEU A 186 15.07 10.60 -0.42
C LEU A 186 14.44 10.69 0.97
N ILE A 187 13.87 9.59 1.47
CA ILE A 187 13.24 9.55 2.81
C ILE A 187 14.27 9.84 3.91
N LEU A 188 15.47 9.26 3.81
CA LEU A 188 16.51 9.48 4.81
C LEU A 188 17.00 10.94 4.85
N GLU A 189 17.07 11.62 3.69
CA GLU A 189 17.42 13.05 3.64
C GLU A 189 16.31 13.93 4.22
N ILE A 190 15.05 13.65 3.87
CA ILE A 190 13.89 14.40 4.39
C ILE A 190 13.80 14.28 5.92
N VAL A 191 13.94 13.07 6.47
CA VAL A 191 13.82 12.85 7.93
C VAL A 191 15.02 13.39 8.71
N ALA A 192 16.16 13.62 8.06
CA ALA A 192 17.34 14.20 8.69
C ALA A 192 17.33 15.74 8.74
N THR A 193 16.33 16.38 8.13
CA THR A 193 16.17 17.85 8.09
C THR A 193 15.27 18.31 9.23
#